data_AF-A0A9W4D619-F1
#
_entry.id   AF-A0A9W4D619-F1
#
_cell.length_a   1.000
_cell.length_b   1.000
_cell.length_c   1.000
_cell.angle_alpha   90.00
_cell.angle_beta   90.00
_cell.angle_gamma   90.00
#
_symmetry.space_group_name_H-M   'P 1'
#
loop_
_entity.id
_entity.type
_entity.pdbx_description
1 polymer ?
#
loop_
_entity_poly.entity_id
_entity_poly.type
_entity_poly.pdbx_seq_one_letter_code
_entity_poly.pdbx_strand_id
1 'polypeptide(L)'
;MKTFVPKIAIVLFSLVVPALADGWTCAGRNVKGDDVRAQARHWVGLSDTRFSEFEIKGGVQLCYIEIGEGAQTTKEFTGFRAYLDEPGAVYNVRYYDYNDRQWKLCTHYDRDAGANYR
;
A
#
# COMPACT_ATOMS: atom_id res chain seq x y z
N MET A 1 -34.98 4.03 47.10
CA MET A 1 -33.71 3.68 46.42
C MET A 1 -33.90 2.43 45.58
N LYS A 2 -33.78 2.55 44.25
CA LYS A 2 -33.33 1.51 43.30
C LYS A 2 -33.24 2.19 41.93
N THR A 3 -32.14 2.89 41.71
CA THR A 3 -31.80 3.51 40.43
C THR A 3 -31.48 2.38 39.46
N PHE A 4 -32.37 2.16 38.50
CA PHE A 4 -32.17 1.23 37.39
C PHE A 4 -31.13 1.87 36.46
N VAL A 5 -29.87 1.46 36.58
CA VAL A 5 -28.83 1.79 35.58
C VAL A 5 -29.05 0.82 34.42
N PRO A 6 -29.43 1.28 33.21
CA PRO A 6 -29.56 0.38 32.08
C PRO A 6 -28.14 -0.07 31.73
N LYS A 7 -27.93 -1.38 31.67
CA LYS A 7 -26.73 -2.03 31.14
C LYS A 7 -26.62 -1.72 29.64
N ILE A 8 -26.25 -0.49 29.31
CA ILE A 8 -25.56 -0.14 28.07
C ILE A 8 -24.11 -0.55 28.30
N ALA A 9 -23.91 -1.85 28.50
CA ALA A 9 -22.62 -2.44 28.70
C ALA A 9 -22.16 -2.94 27.33
N ILE A 10 -21.39 -2.10 26.65
CA ILE A 10 -20.14 -2.57 26.04
C ILE A 10 -20.34 -3.61 24.92
N VAL A 11 -21.34 -3.43 24.06
CA VAL A 11 -21.27 -3.93 22.68
C VAL A 11 -20.74 -2.82 21.77
N LEU A 12 -19.71 -2.12 22.26
CA LEU A 12 -19.00 -1.04 21.56
C LEU A 12 -17.49 -1.34 21.47
N PHE A 13 -17.06 -2.54 21.88
CA PHE A 13 -15.65 -2.93 21.93
C PHE A 13 -15.30 -4.21 21.15
N SER A 14 -16.23 -4.79 20.39
CA SER A 14 -15.94 -5.96 19.53
C SER A 14 -15.81 -5.61 18.04
N LEU A 15 -16.14 -4.39 17.63
CA LEU A 15 -15.53 -3.78 16.46
C LEU A 15 -14.15 -3.34 16.89
N VAL A 16 -13.21 -4.29 16.88
CA VAL A 16 -11.79 -3.96 16.75
C VAL A 16 -11.70 -3.17 15.46
N VAL A 17 -11.81 -1.85 15.61
CA VAL A 17 -11.61 -0.87 14.57
C VAL A 17 -10.27 -1.25 13.94
N PRO A 18 -10.21 -1.65 12.66
CA PRO A 18 -8.97 -1.52 11.92
C PRO A 18 -8.77 -0.02 11.80
N ALA A 19 -8.20 0.57 12.85
CA ALA A 19 -7.84 1.96 12.87
C ALA A 19 -6.80 2.13 11.75
N LEU A 20 -7.12 2.98 10.77
CA LEU A 20 -6.15 3.62 9.89
C LEU A 20 -5.41 2.73 8.87
N ALA A 21 -6.03 1.65 8.37
CA ALA A 21 -5.37 0.81 7.36
C ALA A 21 -5.48 1.43 5.95
N ASP A 22 -4.43 2.14 5.51
CA ASP A 22 -4.12 2.48 4.11
C ASP A 22 -3.19 1.42 3.52
N GLY A 23 -3.39 1.01 2.27
CA GLY A 23 -2.52 0.02 1.64
C GLY A 23 -3.10 -0.67 0.41
N TRP A 24 -2.58 -1.85 0.09
CA TRP A 24 -2.94 -2.60 -1.11
C TRP A 24 -3.25 -4.05 -0.81
N THR A 25 -4.28 -4.58 -1.47
CA THR A 25 -4.55 -6.01 -1.55
C THR A 25 -3.97 -6.56 -2.84
N CYS A 26 -2.97 -7.43 -2.73
CA CYS A 26 -2.24 -8.06 -3.82
C CYS A 26 -2.44 -9.58 -3.77
N ALA A 27 -3.12 -10.17 -4.75
CA ALA A 27 -3.39 -11.62 -4.80
C ALA A 27 -3.94 -12.21 -3.47
N GLY A 28 -4.83 -11.46 -2.78
CA GLY A 28 -5.40 -11.86 -1.50
C GLY A 28 -4.51 -11.62 -0.27
N ARG A 29 -3.31 -11.03 -0.44
CA ARG A 29 -2.42 -10.62 0.65
C ARG A 29 -2.48 -9.11 0.84
N ASN A 30 -2.44 -8.66 2.09
CA ASN A 30 -2.42 -7.23 2.40
C ASN A 30 -0.99 -6.71 2.56
N VAL A 31 -0.71 -5.60 1.87
CA VAL A 31 0.55 -4.87 1.93
C VAL A 31 0.26 -3.52 2.58
N LYS A 32 0.95 -3.22 3.69
CA LYS A 32 0.71 -2.00 4.47
C LYS A 32 1.23 -0.77 3.73
N GLY A 33 0.40 0.28 3.66
CA GLY A 33 0.73 1.55 3.01
C GLY A 33 1.99 2.22 3.56
N ASP A 34 2.11 2.26 4.88
CA ASP A 34 3.24 2.90 5.56
C ASP A 34 4.57 2.22 5.27
N ASP A 35 4.58 0.88 5.24
CA ASP A 35 5.78 0.10 4.96
C ASP A 35 6.28 0.37 3.54
N VAL A 36 5.37 0.36 2.55
CA VAL A 36 5.72 0.63 1.14
C VAL A 36 6.25 2.04 0.96
N ARG A 37 5.61 3.04 1.59
CA ARG A 37 6.04 4.44 1.53
C ARG A 37 7.39 4.67 2.20
N ALA A 38 7.64 4.00 3.33
CA ALA A 38 8.92 4.06 4.03
C ALA A 38 10.04 3.47 3.17
N GLN A 39 9.81 2.29 2.57
CA GLN A 39 10.75 1.67 1.63
C GLN A 39 10.98 2.58 0.42
N ALA A 40 9.93 3.10 -0.23
CA ALA A 40 10.03 4.00 -1.38
C ALA A 40 10.91 5.22 -1.13
N ARG A 41 10.69 5.92 -0.02
CA ARG A 41 11.51 7.07 0.38
C ARG A 41 12.97 6.67 0.65
N HIS A 42 13.18 5.51 1.26
CA HIS A 42 14.53 5.00 1.49
C HIS A 42 15.26 4.71 0.18
N TRP A 43 14.60 4.06 -0.78
CA TRP A 43 15.17 3.76 -2.10
C TRP A 43 15.54 5.01 -2.90
N VAL A 44 14.67 6.02 -2.86
CA VAL A 44 14.95 7.34 -3.46
C VAL A 44 16.15 7.99 -2.77
N GLY A 45 16.22 7.96 -1.44
CA GLY A 45 17.37 8.48 -0.70
C GLY A 45 18.70 7.77 -0.98
N LEU A 46 18.64 6.50 -1.41
CA LEU A 46 19.80 5.74 -1.87
C LEU A 46 20.13 5.93 -3.36
N SER A 47 19.27 6.62 -4.11
CA SER A 47 19.36 6.74 -5.58
C SER A 47 19.39 5.39 -6.32
N ASP A 48 18.77 4.36 -5.75
CA ASP A 48 18.88 2.96 -6.22
C ASP A 48 17.56 2.48 -6.86
N THR A 49 16.91 3.36 -7.62
CA THR A 49 15.61 3.06 -8.24
C THR A 49 15.78 2.51 -9.67
N ARG A 50 14.86 1.64 -10.11
CA ARG A 50 14.84 1.11 -11.48
C ARG A 50 13.74 1.78 -12.29
N PHE A 51 13.93 2.01 -13.58
CA PHE A 51 12.92 2.68 -14.40
C PHE A 51 11.78 1.74 -14.82
N SER A 52 10.54 2.24 -14.74
CA SER A 52 9.32 1.53 -15.12
C SER A 52 9.29 1.18 -16.61
N GLU A 53 8.77 -0.01 -16.91
CA GLU A 53 8.60 -0.53 -18.27
C GLU A 53 7.34 0.01 -18.97
N PHE A 54 6.38 0.62 -18.25
CA PHE A 54 5.03 0.83 -18.78
C PHE A 54 4.43 2.24 -18.70
N GLU A 55 5.02 3.21 -17.97
CA GLU A 55 4.40 4.55 -17.88
C GLU A 55 5.41 5.70 -17.82
N ILE A 56 5.22 6.64 -18.76
CA ILE A 56 5.57 8.05 -18.60
C ILE A 56 4.25 8.77 -18.28
N LYS A 57 3.93 8.98 -17.01
CA LYS A 57 2.69 9.66 -16.63
C LYS A 57 2.91 11.17 -16.67
N GLY A 58 2.22 11.87 -17.57
CA GLY A 58 2.33 13.34 -17.69
C GLY A 58 3.74 13.83 -18.04
N GLY A 59 4.55 13.02 -18.74
CA GLY A 59 5.95 13.32 -19.03
C GLY A 59 6.94 12.82 -17.96
N VAL A 60 6.46 12.31 -16.83
CA VAL A 60 7.30 11.80 -15.74
C VAL A 60 7.53 10.30 -15.94
N GLN A 61 8.80 9.93 -16.15
CA GLN A 61 9.22 8.53 -16.15
C GLN A 61 9.09 7.99 -14.72
N LEU A 62 8.25 6.98 -14.52
CA LEU A 62 8.11 6.35 -13.22
C LEU A 62 9.29 5.43 -12.95
N CYS A 63 9.64 5.29 -11.67
CA CYS A 63 10.55 4.27 -11.17
C CYS A 63 9.77 3.14 -10.48
N TYR A 64 10.42 2.02 -10.26
CA TYR A 64 9.93 0.92 -9.46
C TYR A 64 10.99 0.38 -8.50
N ILE A 65 10.50 -0.21 -7.41
CA ILE A 65 11.27 -0.93 -6.40
C ILE A 65 10.59 -2.26 -6.09
N GLU A 66 11.36 -3.25 -5.67
CA GLU A 66 10.82 -4.49 -5.10
C GLU A 66 10.42 -4.24 -3.64
N ILE A 67 9.26 -4.74 -3.24
CA ILE A 67 8.71 -4.54 -1.89
C ILE A 67 9.12 -5.73 -1.02
N GLY A 68 10.00 -5.48 -0.06
CA GLY A 68 10.43 -6.48 0.91
C GLY A 68 9.41 -6.72 2.03
N GLU A 69 9.76 -7.62 2.95
CA GLU A 69 8.97 -7.86 4.15
C GLU A 69 9.11 -6.70 5.16
N GLY A 70 7.98 -6.19 5.65
CA GLY A 70 7.95 -5.08 6.61
C GLY A 70 8.55 -3.80 6.02
N ALA A 71 9.38 -3.09 6.79
CA ALA A 71 10.02 -1.84 6.36
C ALA A 71 11.42 -2.04 5.73
N GLN A 72 11.80 -3.27 5.38
CA GLN A 72 13.13 -3.58 4.86
C GLN A 72 13.18 -3.45 3.34
N THR A 73 14.20 -2.75 2.84
CA THR A 73 14.46 -2.67 1.41
C THR A 73 15.10 -3.95 0.87
N THR A 74 14.77 -4.32 -0.35
CA THR A 74 15.35 -5.50 -1.02
C THR A 74 15.57 -5.28 -2.52
N LYS A 75 16.74 -5.68 -3.02
CA LYS A 75 17.06 -5.68 -4.46
C LYS A 75 16.56 -6.94 -5.17
N GLU A 76 16.20 -7.95 -4.38
CA GLU A 76 15.77 -9.25 -4.86
C GLU A 76 14.35 -9.19 -5.40
N PHE A 77 14.06 -10.04 -6.39
CA PHE A 77 12.71 -10.17 -6.91
C PHE A 77 11.80 -10.77 -5.84
N THR A 78 10.78 -10.03 -5.43
CA THR A 78 9.83 -10.45 -4.38
C THR A 78 8.48 -10.88 -4.94
N GLY A 79 8.24 -10.58 -6.22
CA GLY A 79 6.93 -10.71 -6.83
C GLY A 79 5.96 -9.59 -6.44
N PHE A 80 6.41 -8.56 -5.70
CA PHE A 80 5.66 -7.35 -5.42
C PHE A 80 6.53 -6.13 -5.72
N ARG A 81 6.02 -5.19 -6.50
CA ARG A 81 6.74 -3.95 -6.81
C ARG A 81 5.88 -2.72 -6.63
N ALA A 82 6.48 -1.67 -6.08
CA ALA A 82 5.86 -0.35 -5.98
C ALA A 82 6.38 0.53 -7.11
N TYR A 83 5.47 1.26 -7.74
CA TYR A 83 5.75 2.28 -8.73
C TYR A 83 5.71 3.64 -8.09
N LEU A 84 6.70 4.48 -8.36
CA LEU A 84 6.89 5.76 -7.70
C LEU A 84 7.50 6.81 -8.62
N ASP A 85 7.30 8.07 -8.29
CA ASP A 85 8.04 9.20 -8.87
C ASP A 85 9.38 9.43 -8.13
N GLU A 86 10.29 10.23 -8.69
CA GLU A 86 11.60 10.51 -8.08
C GLU A 86 11.54 11.21 -6.70
N PRO A 87 10.45 11.90 -6.31
CA PRO A 87 10.21 12.26 -4.90
C PRO A 87 9.88 11.09 -3.95
N GLY A 88 9.55 9.90 -4.47
CA GLY A 88 9.20 8.71 -3.69
C GLY A 88 7.71 8.59 -3.38
N ALA A 89 6.84 9.31 -4.09
CA ALA A 89 5.40 9.15 -3.98
C ALA A 89 4.96 7.89 -4.73
N VAL A 90 4.29 6.99 -4.01
CA VAL A 90 3.84 5.70 -4.56
C VAL A 90 2.59 5.91 -5.42
N TYR A 91 2.70 5.56 -6.70
CA TYR A 91 1.62 5.64 -7.67
C TYR A 91 0.71 4.40 -7.64
N ASN A 92 1.30 3.21 -7.70
CA ASN A 92 0.59 1.96 -7.51
C ASN A 92 1.51 0.85 -7.04
N VAL A 93 0.91 -0.23 -6.54
CA VAL A 93 1.60 -1.48 -6.22
C VAL A 93 1.11 -2.56 -7.16
N ARG A 94 2.01 -3.42 -7.61
CA ARG A 94 1.72 -4.56 -8.48
C ARG A 94 2.29 -5.84 -7.90
N TYR A 95 1.61 -6.94 -8.19
CA TYR A 95 2.12 -8.28 -7.95
C TYR A 95 2.40 -8.99 -9.27
N TYR A 96 3.38 -9.88 -9.28
CA TYR A 96 3.67 -10.71 -10.43
C TYR A 96 2.74 -11.92 -10.41
N ASP A 97 1.84 -12.00 -11.38
CA ASP A 97 1.01 -13.18 -11.58
C ASP A 97 1.81 -14.24 -12.36
N TYR A 98 2.17 -15.32 -11.69
CA TYR A 98 2.95 -16.41 -12.29
C TYR A 98 2.18 -17.19 -13.35
N ASN A 99 0.84 -17.20 -13.30
CA ASN A 99 0.03 -17.90 -14.29
C ASN A 99 0.06 -17.14 -15.61
N ASP A 100 -0.15 -15.82 -15.54
CA ASP A 100 -0.22 -14.95 -16.72
C ASP A 100 1.13 -14.34 -17.12
N ARG A 101 2.16 -14.56 -16.29
CA ARG A 101 3.52 -14.00 -16.43
C ARG A 101 3.52 -12.47 -16.58
N GLN A 102 2.62 -11.79 -15.88
CA GLN A 102 2.39 -10.36 -15.99
C GLN A 102 2.29 -9.68 -14.63
N TRP A 103 2.70 -8.42 -14.59
CA TRP A 103 2.55 -7.56 -13.43
C TRP A 103 1.15 -6.96 -13.35
N LYS A 104 0.35 -7.47 -12.42
CA LYS A 104 -1.03 -7.07 -12.21
C LYS A 104 -1.16 -6.03 -11.11
N LEU A 105 -2.08 -5.09 -11.32
CA LEU A 105 -2.38 -4.03 -10.36
C LEU A 105 -2.97 -4.62 -9.08
N CYS A 106 -2.41 -4.23 -7.93
CA CYS A 106 -3.03 -4.49 -6.65
C CYS A 106 -4.17 -3.51 -6.40
N THR A 107 -5.21 -3.96 -5.70
CA THR A 107 -6.33 -3.08 -5.34
C THR A 107 -5.90 -2.19 -4.18
N HIS A 108 -5.80 -0.88 -4.42
CA HIS A 108 -5.62 0.09 -3.36
C HIS A 108 -6.88 0.12 -2.50
N TYR A 109 -6.72 0.05 -1.17
CA TYR A 109 -7.79 0.31 -0.23
C TYR A 109 -7.42 1.56 0.56
N ASP A 110 -8.31 2.54 0.48
CA ASP A 110 -8.29 3.74 1.30
C ASP A 110 -9.71 3.96 1.82
N ARG A 111 -9.86 4.39 3.07
CA ARG A 111 -11.18 4.77 3.59
C ARG A 111 -11.64 6.11 3.00
N ASP A 112 -10.76 6.95 2.47
CA ASP A 112 -11.13 8.27 1.93
C ASP A 112 -11.68 8.23 0.49
N ALA A 113 -11.94 7.05 -0.08
CA ALA A 113 -12.66 6.90 -1.36
C ALA A 113 -14.15 7.37 -1.32
N GLY A 114 -14.58 8.02 -0.24
CA GLY A 114 -15.81 8.82 -0.13
C GLY A 114 -15.61 10.34 -0.19
N ALA A 115 -14.38 10.84 -0.27
CA ALA A 115 -14.06 12.27 -0.30
C ALA A 115 -13.14 12.60 -1.49
N ASN A 116 -13.77 13.01 -2.59
CA ASN A 116 -13.18 13.84 -3.65
C ASN A 116 -12.17 13.18 -4.61
N TYR A 117 -12.69 12.36 -5.52
CA TYR A 117 -12.32 12.50 -6.93
C TYR A 117 -13.50 13.18 -7.64
N ARG A 118 -13.43 14.52 -7.71
CA ARG A 118 -14.16 15.38 -8.65
C ARG A 118 -13.15 16.26 -9.36
#